data_AF-A0A9D9QD94-F1
#
_entry.id   AF-A0A9D9QD94-F1
#
_cell.length_a   1.000
_cell.length_b   1.000
_cell.length_c   1.000
_cell.angle_alpha   90.00
_cell.angle_beta   90.00
_cell.angle_gamma   90.00
#
_symmetry.space_group_name_H-M   'P 1'
#
loop_
_entity.id
_entity.type
_entity.pdbx_description
1 polymer ?
#
loop_
_entity_poly.entity_id
_entity_poly.type
_entity_poly.pdbx_seq_one_letter_code
_entity_poly.pdbx_strand_id
1 'polypeptide(L)'
;MALQEERSTSMIALLVDYLRQSHVYYLDTALVKIENDLRELMEPCPEKSREVVWKFFTEFKTEMQRHFVFEEEQIFPYASDLLADKDSKSLKFNEEEHSNIDEKLDDLVRIVRDYLPDADPARKEALLNYLAFLHKDLLCHTSAEDDVLLPMLQSVGRQRRLAAAKDALRSRASEALTAREKEILVSVARGKINKEIADEHNISIHTVISHRKNISAKTGIKTVAGLTAYAILNDLLDIRSIE
;
A
#
# COMPACT_ATOMS: atom_id res chain seq x y z
N MET A 1 9.50 -15.42 8.32
CA MET A 1 8.55 -14.32 8.04
C MET A 1 9.10 -12.99 8.56
N ALA A 2 9.35 -12.82 9.86
CA ALA A 2 9.89 -11.55 10.42
C ALA A 2 11.17 -11.03 9.73
N LEU A 3 12.20 -11.88 9.55
CA LEU A 3 13.45 -11.47 8.87
C LEU A 3 13.29 -11.09 7.39
N GLN A 4 12.24 -11.58 6.72
CA GLN A 4 11.97 -11.28 5.31
C GLN A 4 11.20 -9.97 5.17
N GLU A 5 10.29 -9.69 6.11
CA GLU A 5 9.55 -8.43 6.20
C GLU A 5 10.46 -7.26 6.62
N GLU A 6 11.38 -7.49 7.55
CA GLU A 6 12.39 -6.51 7.97
C GLU A 6 13.36 -6.14 6.82
N ARG A 7 13.74 -7.11 5.98
CA ARG A 7 14.51 -6.85 4.75
C ARG A 7 13.70 -6.07 3.72
N SER A 8 12.43 -6.41 3.51
CA SER A 8 11.57 -5.71 2.55
C SER A 8 11.31 -4.26 2.96
N THR A 9 11.07 -4.00 4.23
CA THR A 9 10.84 -2.64 4.76
C THR A 9 12.11 -1.79 4.69
N SER A 10 13.27 -2.34 5.03
CA SER A 10 14.55 -1.65 4.86
C SER A 10 14.85 -1.30 3.39
N MET A 11 14.53 -2.20 2.45
CA MET A 11 14.72 -1.95 1.02
C MET A 11 13.76 -0.86 0.50
N ILE A 12 12.50 -0.86 0.93
CA ILE A 12 11.53 0.18 0.57
C ILE A 12 12.05 1.56 0.99
N ALA A 13 12.56 1.69 2.23
CA ALA A 13 13.11 2.95 2.71
C ALA A 13 14.28 3.45 1.84
N LEU A 14 15.22 2.56 1.50
CA LEU A 14 16.36 2.90 0.63
C LEU A 14 15.92 3.31 -0.78
N LEU A 15 14.92 2.64 -1.36
CA LEU A 15 14.38 2.99 -2.67
C LEU A 15 13.70 4.34 -2.66
N VAL A 16 12.87 4.63 -1.65
CA VAL A 16 12.22 5.94 -1.50
C VAL A 16 13.27 7.04 -1.35
N ASP A 17 14.29 6.84 -0.52
CA ASP A 17 15.37 7.80 -0.36
C ASP A 17 16.16 8.03 -1.65
N TYR A 18 16.40 6.97 -2.44
CA TYR A 18 17.03 7.07 -3.76
C TYR A 18 16.18 7.90 -4.73
N LEU A 19 14.89 7.56 -4.89
CA LEU A 19 13.99 8.25 -5.81
C LEU A 19 13.85 9.74 -5.46
N ARG A 20 13.71 10.07 -4.17
CA ARG A 20 13.68 11.46 -3.69
C ARG A 20 14.95 12.24 -4.02
N GLN A 21 16.12 11.63 -3.83
CA GLN A 21 17.38 12.27 -4.20
C GLN A 21 17.49 12.47 -5.71
N SER A 22 17.00 11.52 -6.51
CA SER A 22 16.92 11.66 -7.96
C SER A 22 15.98 12.81 -8.35
N HIS A 23 14.83 13.00 -7.70
CA HIS A 23 13.94 14.15 -7.93
C HIS A 23 14.65 15.48 -7.73
N VAL A 24 15.37 15.63 -6.61
CA VAL A 24 16.17 16.84 -6.32
C VAL A 24 17.19 17.08 -7.41
N TYR A 25 17.91 16.04 -7.85
CA TYR A 25 18.87 16.16 -8.94
C TYR A 25 18.19 16.59 -10.26
N TYR A 26 17.08 15.97 -10.64
CA TYR A 26 16.39 16.30 -11.89
C TYR A 26 15.85 17.72 -11.90
N LEU A 27 15.21 18.15 -10.80
CA LEU A 27 14.59 19.47 -10.69
C LEU A 27 15.61 20.60 -10.54
N ASP A 28 16.57 20.44 -9.62
CA ASP A 28 17.43 21.55 -9.20
C ASP A 28 18.75 21.60 -9.99
N THR A 29 19.12 20.50 -10.66
CA THR A 29 20.37 20.41 -11.42
C THR A 29 20.13 20.16 -12.90
N ALA A 30 19.45 19.07 -13.26
CA ALA A 30 19.36 18.64 -14.66
C ALA A 30 18.53 19.60 -15.52
N LEU A 31 17.32 19.96 -15.05
CA LEU A 31 16.46 20.91 -15.75
C LEU A 31 17.08 22.30 -15.84
N VAL A 32 17.75 22.76 -14.78
CA VAL A 32 18.46 24.05 -14.78
C VAL A 32 19.56 24.06 -15.83
N LYS A 33 20.34 22.98 -15.92
CA LYS A 33 21.39 22.85 -16.94
C LYS A 33 20.81 22.88 -18.36
N ILE A 34 19.77 22.09 -18.63
CA ILE A 34 19.11 22.04 -19.95
C ILE A 34 18.55 23.42 -20.32
N GLU A 35 17.91 24.09 -19.37
CA GLU A 35 17.32 25.43 -19.57
C GLU A 35 18.39 26.45 -19.98
N ASN A 36 19.55 26.43 -19.33
CA ASN A 36 20.67 27.31 -19.66
C ASN A 36 21.28 26.99 -21.03
N ASP A 37 21.58 25.72 -21.29
CA ASP A 37 22.14 25.27 -22.57
C ASP A 37 21.23 25.63 -23.75
N LEU A 38 19.91 25.43 -23.58
CA LEU A 38 18.90 25.80 -24.56
C LEU A 38 18.88 27.30 -24.79
N ARG A 39 18.83 28.12 -23.73
CA ARG A 39 18.83 29.59 -23.85
C ARG A 39 20.02 30.10 -24.65
N GLU A 40 21.21 29.59 -24.36
CA GLU A 40 22.44 30.01 -25.04
C GLU A 40 22.47 29.54 -26.51
N LEU A 41 22.07 28.30 -26.78
CA LEU A 41 21.99 27.79 -28.17
C LEU A 41 20.91 28.50 -28.98
N MET A 42 19.83 28.90 -28.34
CA MET A 42 18.68 29.54 -28.98
C MET A 42 18.91 31.02 -29.26
N GLU A 43 19.78 31.72 -28.54
CA GLU A 43 20.02 33.16 -28.72
C GLU A 43 20.26 33.59 -30.20
N PRO A 44 21.13 32.92 -30.98
CA PRO A 44 21.33 33.25 -32.40
C PRO A 44 20.25 32.69 -33.36
N CYS A 45 19.26 31.95 -32.86
CA CYS A 45 18.30 31.22 -33.69
C CYS A 45 17.09 32.07 -34.14
N PRO A 46 16.45 31.71 -35.27
CA PRO A 46 15.17 32.31 -35.67
C PRO A 46 14.10 32.18 -34.58
N GLU A 47 13.26 33.21 -34.41
CA GLU A 47 12.19 33.25 -33.42
C GLU A 47 11.29 32.02 -33.42
N LYS A 48 10.85 31.57 -34.59
CA LYS A 48 10.01 30.36 -34.72
C LYS A 48 10.69 29.10 -34.19
N SER A 49 11.98 28.91 -34.46
CA SER A 49 12.73 27.77 -33.93
C SER A 49 12.83 27.84 -32.41
N ARG A 50 13.04 29.04 -31.86
CA ARG A 50 13.08 29.27 -30.41
C ARG A 50 11.74 28.92 -29.76
N GLU A 51 10.63 29.40 -30.32
CA GLU A 51 9.30 29.13 -29.77
C GLU A 51 8.96 27.64 -29.73
N VAL A 52 9.27 26.91 -30.81
CA VAL A 52 9.02 25.46 -30.88
C VAL A 52 9.85 24.70 -29.85
N VAL A 53 11.15 24.90 -29.83
CA VAL A 53 12.04 24.21 -28.88
C VAL A 53 11.65 24.53 -27.43
N TRP A 54 11.36 25.79 -27.14
CA TRP A 54 10.97 26.21 -25.78
C TRP A 54 9.65 25.61 -25.33
N LYS A 55 8.67 25.50 -26.24
CA LYS A 55 7.38 24.87 -25.95
C LYS A 55 7.57 23.41 -25.55
N PHE A 56 8.31 22.63 -26.33
CA PHE A 56 8.56 21.22 -26.02
C PHE A 56 9.37 21.04 -24.72
N PHE A 57 10.36 21.89 -24.47
CA PHE A 57 11.08 21.89 -23.20
C PHE A 57 10.15 22.17 -22.01
N THR A 58 9.24 23.13 -22.16
CA THR A 58 8.27 23.48 -21.11
C THR A 58 7.27 22.35 -20.86
N GLU A 59 6.80 21.68 -21.90
CA GLU A 59 5.93 20.51 -21.77
C GLU A 59 6.64 19.37 -21.04
N PHE A 60 7.87 19.03 -21.42
CA PHE A 60 8.71 18.04 -20.73
C PHE A 60 8.92 18.39 -19.26
N LYS A 61 9.31 19.64 -18.96
CA LYS A 61 9.49 20.14 -17.59
C LYS A 61 8.22 20.00 -16.76
N THR A 62 7.07 20.36 -17.33
CA THR A 62 5.78 20.31 -16.64
C THR A 62 5.36 18.87 -16.34
N GLU A 63 5.53 17.96 -17.30
CA GLU A 63 5.19 16.55 -17.12
C GLU A 63 6.07 15.90 -16.04
N MET A 64 7.37 16.18 -16.07
CA MET A 64 8.31 15.73 -15.04
C MET A 64 7.92 16.22 -13.64
N GLN A 65 7.60 17.50 -13.49
CA GLN A 65 7.17 18.06 -12.22
C GLN A 65 5.87 17.44 -11.73
N ARG A 66 4.91 17.22 -12.63
CA ARG A 66 3.62 16.60 -12.29
C ARG A 66 3.81 15.17 -11.78
N HIS A 67 4.67 14.39 -12.43
CA HIS A 67 4.99 13.02 -12.01
C HIS A 67 5.62 12.98 -10.62
N PHE A 68 6.68 13.77 -10.39
CA PHE A 68 7.36 13.77 -9.08
C PHE A 68 6.46 14.29 -7.95
N VAL A 69 5.59 15.27 -8.22
CA VAL A 69 4.59 15.72 -7.23
C VAL A 69 3.63 14.59 -6.89
N PHE A 70 3.17 13.82 -7.87
CA PHE A 70 2.31 12.67 -7.61
C PHE A 70 3.00 11.63 -6.71
N GLU A 71 4.26 11.30 -6.98
CA GLU A 71 5.05 10.40 -6.14
C GLU A 71 5.20 10.91 -4.71
N GLU A 72 5.60 12.18 -4.55
CA GLU A 72 5.83 12.81 -3.23
C GLU A 72 4.56 12.97 -2.41
N GLU A 73 3.42 13.21 -3.05
CA GLU A 73 2.14 13.45 -2.37
C GLU A 73 1.30 12.19 -2.17
N GLN A 74 1.52 11.14 -2.97
CA GLN A 74 0.69 9.92 -2.92
C GLN A 74 1.50 8.66 -2.61
N ILE A 75 2.57 8.40 -3.36
CA ILE A 75 3.29 7.12 -3.29
C ILE A 75 4.17 7.05 -2.04
N PHE A 76 5.02 8.05 -1.82
CA PHE A 76 5.95 8.05 -0.68
C PHE A 76 5.26 8.20 0.68
N PRO A 77 4.16 8.96 0.83
CA PRO A 77 3.39 8.96 2.06
C PRO A 77 2.79 7.60 2.38
N TYR A 78 2.25 6.89 1.38
CA TYR A 78 1.78 5.51 1.58
C TYR A 78 2.91 4.56 1.96
N ALA A 79 4.08 4.67 1.33
CA ALA A 79 5.25 3.90 1.72
C ALA A 79 5.62 4.17 3.19
N SER A 80 5.60 5.43 3.60
CA SER A 80 5.90 5.85 4.98
C SER A 80 4.88 5.30 5.98
N ASP A 81 3.60 5.37 5.67
CA ASP A 81 2.55 4.81 6.54
C ASP A 81 2.65 3.29 6.65
N LEU A 82 2.98 2.62 5.55
CA LEU A 82 3.26 1.18 5.54
C LEU A 82 4.49 0.86 6.40
N LEU A 83 5.56 1.65 6.33
CA LEU A 83 6.73 1.46 7.20
C LEU A 83 6.40 1.73 8.67
N ALA A 84 5.51 2.67 8.97
CA ALA A 84 5.11 3.05 10.33
C ALA A 84 4.02 2.17 10.95
N ASP A 85 3.59 1.12 10.26
CA ASP A 85 2.49 0.23 10.67
C ASP A 85 1.16 0.95 10.96
N LYS A 86 0.90 1.99 10.18
CA LYS A 86 -0.39 2.68 10.19
C LYS A 86 -1.37 2.02 9.23
N ASP A 87 -2.64 2.20 9.53
CA ASP A 87 -3.74 1.67 8.72
C ASP A 87 -3.85 2.49 7.41
N SER A 88 -3.06 2.10 6.40
CA SER A 88 -3.11 2.74 5.09
C SER A 88 -4.25 2.19 4.25
N LYS A 89 -5.09 3.09 3.74
CA LYS A 89 -6.01 2.74 2.65
C LYS A 89 -5.20 2.20 1.48
N SER A 90 -5.71 1.16 0.82
CA SER A 90 -5.04 0.59 -0.35
C SER A 90 -4.87 1.66 -1.42
N LEU A 91 -3.62 1.90 -1.84
CA LEU A 91 -3.36 2.68 -3.04
C LEU A 91 -4.07 2.03 -4.21
N LYS A 92 -4.92 2.80 -4.89
CA LYS A 92 -5.41 2.46 -6.22
C LYS A 92 -4.50 3.17 -7.20
N PHE A 93 -3.57 2.42 -7.77
CA PHE A 93 -2.85 2.90 -8.95
C PHE A 93 -3.82 2.80 -10.12
N ASN A 94 -4.14 3.93 -10.75
CA ASN A 94 -4.75 3.87 -12.07
C ASN A 94 -3.60 3.60 -13.05
N GLU A 95 -3.66 2.48 -13.77
CA GLU A 95 -2.70 2.14 -14.83
C GLU A 95 -2.70 3.19 -15.96
N GLU A 96 -3.65 4.12 -15.99
CA GLU A 96 -3.71 5.23 -16.96
C GLU A 96 -2.92 6.47 -16.52
N GLU A 97 -2.33 6.47 -15.33
CA GLU A 97 -1.50 7.56 -14.80
C GLU A 97 0.01 7.30 -15.03
N HIS A 98 0.37 6.36 -15.91
CA HIS A 98 1.77 6.23 -16.34
C HIS A 98 2.25 7.57 -16.90
N SER A 99 3.38 8.01 -16.38
CA SER A 99 4.00 9.26 -16.76
C SER A 99 4.51 9.22 -18.19
N ASN A 100 4.21 10.26 -18.95
CA ASN A 100 4.73 10.40 -20.31
C ASN A 100 6.08 11.15 -20.32
N ILE A 101 6.83 11.17 -19.20
CA ILE A 101 8.15 11.83 -19.12
C ILE A 101 9.06 11.36 -20.26
N ASP A 102 9.16 10.06 -20.46
CA ASP A 102 10.08 9.47 -21.45
C ASP A 102 9.67 9.89 -22.88
N GLU A 103 8.38 9.81 -23.21
CA GLU A 103 7.87 10.27 -24.51
C GLU A 103 8.13 11.77 -24.73
N LYS A 104 7.93 12.59 -23.69
CA LYS A 104 8.18 14.04 -23.76
C LYS A 104 9.65 14.37 -23.89
N LEU A 105 10.54 13.57 -23.30
CA LEU A 105 11.98 13.72 -23.44
C LEU A 105 12.45 13.30 -24.84
N ASP A 106 11.91 12.21 -25.38
CA ASP A 106 12.17 11.78 -26.76
C ASP A 106 11.75 12.84 -27.77
N ASP A 107 10.57 13.43 -27.58
CA ASP A 107 10.10 14.56 -28.37
C ASP A 107 11.06 15.75 -28.27
N LEU A 108 11.51 16.11 -27.06
CA LEU A 108 12.48 17.19 -26.87
C LEU A 108 13.82 16.90 -27.58
N VAL A 109 14.36 15.68 -27.44
CA VAL A 109 15.60 15.26 -28.11
C VAL A 109 15.46 15.38 -29.63
N ARG A 110 14.33 14.94 -30.18
CA ARG A 110 14.05 15.03 -31.61
C ARG A 110 13.94 16.48 -32.07
N ILE A 111 13.21 17.31 -31.33
CA ILE A 111 13.04 18.72 -31.66
C ILE A 111 14.37 19.48 -31.61
N VAL A 112 15.21 19.23 -30.60
CA VAL A 112 16.57 19.81 -30.50
C VAL A 112 17.45 19.33 -31.66
N ARG A 113 17.36 18.07 -32.07
CA ARG A 113 18.13 17.54 -33.19
C ARG A 113 17.72 18.18 -34.53
N ASP A 114 16.41 18.23 -34.79
CA ASP A 114 15.85 18.52 -36.12
C ASP A 114 15.64 20.03 -36.36
N TYR A 115 15.34 20.83 -35.33
CA TYR A 115 14.92 22.23 -35.46
C TYR A 115 15.88 23.26 -34.88
N LEU A 116 16.86 22.84 -34.08
CA LEU A 116 17.89 23.74 -33.58
C LEU A 116 19.03 23.85 -34.61
N PRO A 117 19.30 25.05 -35.17
CA PRO A 117 20.34 25.22 -36.17
C PRO A 117 21.75 25.03 -35.58
N ASP A 118 22.70 24.63 -36.42
CA ASP A 118 24.08 24.30 -36.03
C ASP A 118 24.97 25.54 -35.82
N ALA A 119 24.44 26.57 -35.12
CA ALA A 119 25.19 27.79 -34.81
C ALA A 119 26.42 27.51 -33.93
N ASP A 120 26.29 26.55 -33.01
CA ASP A 120 27.38 25.97 -32.22
C ASP A 120 27.22 24.43 -32.20
N PRO A 121 27.82 23.71 -33.17
CA PRO A 121 27.67 22.26 -33.28
C PRO A 121 28.21 21.50 -32.06
N ALA A 122 29.30 21.99 -31.45
CA ALA A 122 29.91 21.33 -30.30
C ALA A 122 29.00 21.38 -29.08
N ARG A 123 28.39 22.54 -28.82
CA ARG A 123 27.45 22.72 -27.72
C ARG A 123 26.12 22.02 -27.97
N LYS A 124 25.61 22.03 -29.20
CA LYS A 124 24.42 21.25 -29.57
C LYS A 124 24.64 19.75 -29.33
N GLU A 125 25.79 19.23 -29.74
CA GLU A 125 26.16 17.84 -29.50
C GLU A 125 26.31 17.53 -28.00
N ALA A 126 26.90 18.44 -27.23
CA ALA A 126 27.00 18.29 -25.77
C ALA A 126 25.62 18.25 -25.09
N LEU A 127 24.67 19.08 -25.53
CA LEU A 127 23.29 19.05 -25.04
C LEU A 127 22.59 17.75 -25.42
N LEU A 128 22.71 17.29 -26.67
CA LEU A 128 22.10 16.03 -27.11
C LEU A 128 22.64 14.82 -26.33
N ASN A 129 23.95 14.77 -26.06
CA ASN A 129 24.55 13.73 -25.23
C ASN A 129 24.06 13.81 -23.79
N TYR A 130 23.89 15.02 -23.24
CA TYR A 130 23.34 15.20 -21.91
C TYR A 130 21.88 14.75 -21.82
N LEU A 131 21.05 15.10 -22.81
CA LEU A 131 19.67 14.64 -22.87
C LEU A 131 19.57 13.12 -23.01
N ALA A 132 20.45 12.49 -23.81
CA ALA A 132 20.49 11.04 -23.94
C ALA A 132 20.91 10.34 -22.63
N PHE A 133 21.87 10.91 -21.90
CA PHE A 133 22.24 10.44 -20.57
C PHE A 133 21.05 10.57 -19.61
N LEU A 134 20.40 11.74 -19.56
CA LEU A 134 19.25 12.00 -18.71
C LEU A 134 18.09 11.03 -19.02
N HIS A 135 17.85 10.75 -20.29
CA HIS A 135 16.82 9.80 -20.72
C HIS A 135 17.08 8.41 -20.16
N LYS A 136 18.32 7.92 -20.27
CA LYS A 136 18.69 6.62 -19.69
C LYS A 136 18.53 6.60 -18.17
N ASP A 137 18.90 7.71 -17.51
CA ASP A 137 18.82 7.81 -16.06
C ASP A 137 17.36 7.85 -15.56
N LEU A 138 16.49 8.62 -16.25
CA LEU A 138 15.05 8.64 -15.99
C LEU A 138 14.39 7.28 -16.23
N LEU A 139 14.79 6.55 -17.27
CA LEU A 139 14.33 5.19 -17.49
C LEU A 139 14.70 4.26 -16.32
N CYS A 140 15.90 4.40 -15.75
CA CYS A 140 16.29 3.64 -14.57
C CYS A 140 15.47 4.05 -13.33
N HIS A 141 15.14 5.34 -13.21
CA HIS A 141 14.29 5.86 -12.15
C HIS A 141 12.86 5.29 -12.25
N THR A 142 12.22 5.38 -13.41
CA THR A 142 10.86 4.85 -13.63
C THR A 142 10.81 3.33 -13.47
N SER A 143 11.80 2.58 -13.95
CA SER A 143 11.91 1.14 -13.65
C SER A 143 12.09 0.84 -12.17
N ALA A 144 12.86 1.64 -11.43
CA ALA A 144 13.01 1.44 -9.98
C ALA A 144 11.68 1.68 -9.22
N GLU A 145 10.86 2.60 -9.71
CA GLU A 145 9.50 2.82 -9.22
C GLU A 145 8.57 1.65 -9.60
N ASP A 146 8.34 1.45 -10.89
CA ASP A 146 7.29 0.59 -11.44
C ASP A 146 7.58 -0.91 -11.25
N ASP A 147 8.82 -1.33 -11.45
CA ASP A 147 9.19 -2.75 -11.42
C ASP A 147 9.62 -3.23 -10.03
N VAL A 148 9.96 -2.31 -9.13
CA VAL A 148 10.53 -2.65 -7.82
C VAL A 148 9.71 -2.07 -6.67
N LEU A 149 9.64 -0.73 -6.54
CA LEU A 149 9.00 -0.10 -5.40
C LEU A 149 7.50 -0.41 -5.34
N LEU A 150 6.75 -0.18 -6.42
CA LEU A 150 5.30 -0.38 -6.44
C LEU A 150 4.92 -1.86 -6.16
N PRO A 151 5.53 -2.88 -6.79
CA PRO A 151 5.26 -4.28 -6.48
C PRO A 151 5.58 -4.63 -5.02
N MET A 152 6.67 -4.08 -4.46
CA MET A 152 7.02 -4.28 -3.06
C MET A 152 5.98 -3.69 -2.10
N LEU A 153 5.53 -2.46 -2.36
CA LEU A 153 4.48 -1.80 -1.59
C LEU A 153 3.17 -2.57 -1.62
N GLN A 154 2.77 -3.06 -2.79
CA GLN A 154 1.57 -3.89 -2.95
C GLN A 154 1.69 -5.23 -2.23
N SER A 155 2.86 -5.88 -2.32
CA SER A 155 3.18 -7.14 -1.65
C SER A 155 3.05 -7.01 -0.14
N VAL A 156 3.75 -6.05 0.47
CA VAL A 156 3.75 -5.82 1.92
C VAL A 156 2.35 -5.42 2.38
N GLY A 157 1.69 -4.49 1.68
CA GLY A 157 0.32 -4.08 1.99
C GLY A 157 -0.70 -5.22 1.90
N ARG A 158 -0.51 -6.20 1.00
CA ARG A 158 -1.35 -7.41 0.93
C ARG A 158 -1.07 -8.36 2.08
N GLN A 159 0.20 -8.59 2.42
CA GLN A 159 0.59 -9.47 3.50
C GLN A 159 0.02 -9.00 4.85
N ARG A 160 0.09 -7.70 5.13
CA ARG A 160 -0.45 -7.13 6.36
C ARG A 160 -1.97 -7.21 6.45
N ARG A 161 -2.68 -6.90 5.37
CA ARG A 161 -4.14 -7.10 5.33
C ARG A 161 -4.54 -8.54 5.59
N LEU A 162 -3.79 -9.50 5.04
CA LEU A 162 -4.04 -10.92 5.28
C LEU A 162 -3.73 -11.33 6.72
N ALA A 163 -2.68 -10.78 7.33
CA ALA A 163 -2.36 -11.00 8.74
C ALA A 163 -3.46 -10.44 9.65
N ALA A 164 -3.86 -9.18 9.46
CA ALA A 164 -4.95 -8.54 10.20
C ALA A 164 -6.28 -9.30 10.07
N ALA A 165 -6.62 -9.76 8.85
CA ALA A 165 -7.81 -10.58 8.64
C ALA A 165 -7.73 -11.94 9.35
N LYS A 166 -6.56 -12.58 9.39
CA LYS A 166 -6.34 -13.83 10.13
C LYS A 166 -6.45 -13.61 11.64
N ASP A 167 -5.92 -12.51 12.16
CA ASP A 167 -6.00 -12.19 13.58
C ASP A 167 -7.43 -11.83 13.99
N ALA A 168 -8.15 -11.07 13.17
CA ALA A 168 -9.58 -10.83 13.35
C ALA A 168 -10.38 -12.15 13.34
N LEU A 169 -10.10 -13.07 12.41
CA LEU A 169 -10.75 -14.37 12.36
C LEU A 169 -10.41 -15.23 13.59
N ARG A 170 -9.16 -15.21 14.06
CA ARG A 170 -8.72 -15.92 15.27
C ARG A 170 -9.40 -15.35 16.53
N SER A 171 -9.48 -14.03 16.66
CA SER A 171 -10.17 -13.39 17.80
C SER A 171 -11.65 -13.80 17.84
N ARG A 172 -12.35 -13.70 16.71
CA ARG A 172 -13.75 -14.12 16.59
C ARG A 172 -13.95 -15.62 16.83
N ALA A 173 -13.01 -16.46 16.40
CA ALA A 173 -13.04 -17.89 16.70
C ALA A 173 -12.80 -18.18 18.20
N SER A 174 -11.96 -17.38 18.87
CA SER A 174 -11.70 -17.51 20.31
C SER A 174 -12.89 -17.07 21.18
N GLU A 175 -13.66 -16.09 20.71
CA GLU A 175 -14.89 -15.60 21.35
C GLU A 175 -16.08 -16.53 21.13
N ALA A 176 -16.05 -17.35 20.08
CA ALA A 176 -17.11 -18.32 19.83
C ALA A 176 -17.16 -19.43 20.91
N LEU A 177 -18.37 -19.83 21.28
CA LEU A 177 -18.58 -21.02 22.11
C LEU A 177 -18.12 -22.26 21.35
N THR A 178 -17.24 -23.05 21.96
CA THR A 178 -16.85 -24.36 21.48
C THR A 178 -18.05 -25.32 21.44
N ALA A 179 -17.96 -26.41 20.68
CA ALA A 179 -19.01 -27.43 20.64
C ALA A 179 -19.38 -27.93 22.06
N ARG A 180 -18.35 -28.16 22.89
CA ARG A 180 -18.56 -28.59 24.27
C ARG A 180 -19.23 -27.53 25.14
N GLU A 181 -18.84 -26.27 25.00
CA GLU A 181 -19.49 -25.16 25.70
C GLU A 181 -20.94 -24.97 25.24
N LYS A 182 -21.26 -25.21 23.97
CA LYS A 182 -22.64 -25.20 23.46
C LYS A 182 -23.47 -26.32 24.07
N GLU A 183 -22.94 -27.54 24.15
CA GLU A 183 -23.62 -28.67 24.81
C GLU A 183 -23.92 -28.39 26.29
N ILE A 184 -22.92 -27.88 27.02
CA ILE A 184 -23.08 -27.51 28.44
C ILE A 184 -24.08 -26.36 28.58
N LEU A 185 -24.04 -25.36 27.69
CA LEU A 185 -25.00 -24.26 27.66
C LEU A 185 -26.44 -24.77 27.44
N VAL A 186 -26.65 -25.75 26.57
CA VAL A 186 -27.97 -26.38 26.35
C VAL A 186 -28.47 -27.06 27.62
N SER A 187 -27.62 -27.84 28.31
CA SER A 187 -28.01 -28.47 29.58
C SER A 187 -28.32 -27.44 30.67
N VAL A 188 -27.58 -26.31 30.74
CA VAL A 188 -27.86 -25.20 31.65
C VAL A 188 -29.18 -24.52 31.32
N ALA A 189 -29.45 -24.29 30.03
CA ALA A 189 -30.66 -23.62 29.57
C ALA A 189 -31.93 -24.47 29.77
N ARG A 190 -31.78 -25.80 29.81
CA ARG A 190 -32.82 -26.77 30.23
C ARG A 190 -33.02 -26.87 31.75
N GLY A 191 -32.33 -26.04 32.54
CA GLY A 191 -32.50 -26.00 33.99
C GLY A 191 -31.76 -27.08 34.78
N LYS A 192 -30.88 -27.88 34.16
CA LYS A 192 -30.13 -28.93 34.85
C LYS A 192 -29.13 -28.35 35.85
N ILE A 193 -28.98 -29.02 37.00
CA ILE A 193 -27.98 -28.61 38.02
C ILE A 193 -26.58 -29.13 37.68
N ASN A 194 -25.52 -28.50 38.22
CA ASN A 194 -24.13 -28.85 37.90
C ASN A 194 -23.78 -30.34 38.05
N LYS A 195 -24.44 -31.04 39.00
CA LYS A 195 -24.25 -32.47 39.23
C LYS A 195 -24.86 -33.32 38.11
N GLU A 196 -26.09 -33.02 37.70
CA GLU A 196 -26.75 -33.71 36.59
C GLU A 196 -26.03 -33.48 35.25
N ILE A 197 -25.55 -32.25 35.03
CA ILE A 197 -24.74 -31.92 33.86
C ILE A 197 -23.46 -32.75 33.88
N ALA A 198 -22.78 -32.85 35.03
CA ALA A 198 -21.55 -33.65 35.17
C ALA A 198 -21.79 -35.14 34.83
N ASP A 199 -22.89 -35.71 35.34
CA ASP A 199 -23.27 -37.10 35.12
C ASP A 199 -23.66 -37.37 33.66
N GLU A 200 -24.47 -36.50 33.03
CA GLU A 200 -24.88 -36.62 31.62
C GLU A 200 -23.68 -36.54 30.65
N HIS A 201 -22.72 -35.68 30.98
CA HIS A 201 -21.58 -35.37 30.13
C HIS A 201 -20.33 -36.18 30.47
N ASN A 202 -20.40 -37.10 31.44
CA ASN A 202 -19.31 -37.92 31.95
C ASN A 202 -18.05 -37.11 32.31
N ILE A 203 -18.22 -36.00 33.03
CA ILE A 203 -17.13 -35.11 33.46
C ILE A 203 -17.28 -34.73 34.94
N SER A 204 -16.24 -34.17 35.55
CA SER A 204 -16.33 -33.71 36.95
C SER A 204 -17.19 -32.45 37.09
N ILE A 205 -17.81 -32.26 38.25
CA ILE A 205 -18.54 -31.03 38.61
C ILE A 205 -17.64 -29.79 38.46
N HIS A 206 -16.36 -29.90 38.82
CA HIS A 206 -15.38 -28.80 38.66
C HIS A 206 -15.14 -28.43 37.19
N THR A 207 -15.19 -29.42 36.29
CA THR A 207 -15.10 -29.22 34.85
C THR A 207 -16.33 -28.46 34.32
N VAL A 208 -17.53 -28.81 34.79
CA VAL A 208 -18.77 -28.09 34.45
C VAL A 208 -18.70 -26.63 34.92
N ILE A 209 -18.25 -26.37 36.15
CA ILE A 209 -18.08 -25.00 36.67
C ILE A 209 -17.12 -24.20 35.80
N SER A 210 -16.01 -24.81 35.37
CA SER A 210 -15.04 -24.18 34.46
C SER A 210 -15.66 -23.84 33.11
N HIS A 211 -16.40 -24.78 32.49
CA HIS A 211 -17.11 -24.52 31.23
C HIS A 211 -18.14 -23.39 31.39
N ARG A 212 -18.93 -23.37 32.47
CA ARG A 212 -19.90 -22.29 32.74
C ARG A 212 -19.24 -20.93 32.90
N LYS A 213 -18.08 -20.87 33.56
CA LYS A 213 -17.28 -19.64 33.68
C LYS A 213 -16.80 -19.15 32.31
N ASN A 214 -16.32 -20.07 31.46
CA ASN A 214 -15.86 -19.73 30.11
C ASN A 214 -17.01 -19.29 29.20
N ILE A 215 -18.16 -19.98 29.26
CA ILE A 215 -19.39 -19.58 28.55
C ILE A 215 -19.79 -18.17 28.97
N SER A 216 -19.83 -17.89 30.28
CA SER A 216 -20.23 -16.57 30.79
C SER A 216 -19.24 -15.47 30.40
N ALA A 217 -17.94 -15.80 30.34
CA ALA A 217 -16.90 -14.87 29.90
C ALA A 217 -17.01 -14.56 28.39
N LYS A 218 -17.31 -15.58 27.57
CA LYS A 218 -17.45 -15.44 26.12
C LYS A 218 -18.75 -14.78 25.67
N THR A 219 -19.86 -15.05 26.36
CA THR A 219 -21.18 -14.46 26.02
C THR A 219 -21.42 -13.12 26.72
N GLY A 220 -20.66 -12.80 27.76
CA GLY A 220 -20.89 -11.64 28.64
C GLY A 220 -22.09 -11.81 29.59
N ILE A 221 -22.74 -12.97 29.60
CA ILE A 221 -23.97 -13.21 30.33
C ILE A 221 -23.68 -14.02 31.60
N LYS A 222 -24.10 -13.50 32.76
CA LYS A 222 -23.86 -14.14 34.07
C LYS A 222 -25.09 -14.88 34.63
N THR A 223 -26.27 -14.61 34.09
CA THR A 223 -27.54 -15.15 34.59
C THR A 223 -27.99 -16.36 33.77
N VAL A 224 -28.56 -17.36 34.43
CA VAL A 224 -29.13 -18.54 33.75
C VAL A 224 -30.21 -18.15 32.74
N ALA A 225 -31.17 -17.29 33.13
CA ALA A 225 -32.21 -16.80 32.23
C ALA A 225 -31.66 -16.15 30.94
N GLY A 226 -30.61 -15.31 31.09
CA GLY A 226 -29.93 -14.71 29.94
C GLY A 226 -29.21 -15.75 29.06
N LEU A 227 -28.60 -16.78 29.66
CA LEU A 227 -27.95 -17.86 28.91
C LEU A 227 -28.99 -18.73 28.17
N THR A 228 -30.16 -18.95 28.75
CA THR A 228 -31.31 -19.59 28.10
C THR A 228 -31.78 -18.79 26.89
N ALA A 229 -31.98 -17.47 27.05
CA ALA A 229 -32.35 -16.60 25.94
C ALA A 229 -31.30 -16.62 24.82
N TYR A 230 -30.01 -16.58 25.17
CA TYR A 230 -28.91 -16.69 24.22
C TYR A 230 -28.93 -18.01 23.45
N ALA A 231 -29.23 -19.13 24.11
CA ALA A 231 -29.31 -20.44 23.48
C ALA A 231 -30.47 -20.53 22.47
N ILE A 232 -31.61 -19.91 22.76
CA ILE A 232 -32.75 -19.84 21.82
C ILE A 232 -32.41 -18.95 20.62
N LEU A 233 -31.87 -17.75 20.86
CA LEU A 233 -31.56 -16.78 19.80
C LEU A 233 -30.46 -17.24 18.83
N ASN A 234 -29.64 -18.22 19.23
CA ASN A 234 -28.61 -18.82 18.39
C ASN A 234 -29.00 -20.23 17.88
N ASP A 235 -30.29 -20.57 17.89
CA ASP A 235 -30.85 -21.85 17.41
C ASP A 235 -30.21 -23.09 18.07
N LEU A 236 -29.68 -22.95 19.29
CA LEU A 236 -29.13 -24.08 20.06
C LEU A 236 -30.24 -24.85 20.80
N LEU A 237 -31.40 -24.21 21.03
CA LEU A 237 -32.54 -24.74 21.75
C LEU A 237 -33.86 -24.21 21.15
N ASP A 238 -34.81 -25.12 20.92
CA ASP A 238 -36.18 -24.74 20.57
C ASP A 238 -36.91 -24.28 21.85
N ILE A 239 -37.65 -23.18 21.77
CA ILE A 239 -38.47 -22.65 22.87
C ILE A 239 -39.47 -23.68 23.41
N ARG A 240 -39.89 -24.62 22.56
CA ARG A 240 -40.82 -25.71 22.92
C ARG A 240 -40.19 -26.81 23.76
N SER A 241 -38.86 -26.82 23.87
CA SER A 241 -38.09 -27.84 24.61
C SER A 241 -37.66 -27.40 26.01
N ILE A 242 -38.18 -26.26 26.46
CA ILE A 242 -37.93 -25.69 27.78
C ILE A 242 -39.17 -25.99 28.64
N GLU A 243 -38.97 -26.72 29.73
CA GLU A 243 -40.00 -27.06 30.73
C GLU A 243 -40.21 -25.95 31.75
#